data_AF-A0A9W4VSG3-F1
#
_entry.id   AF-A0A9W4VSG3-F1
#
_cell.length_a   1.000
_cell.length_b   1.000
_cell.length_c   1.000
_cell.angle_alpha   90.00
_cell.angle_beta   90.00
_cell.angle_gamma   90.00
#
_symmetry.space_group_name_H-M   'P 1'
#
loop_
_entity.id
_entity.type
_entity.pdbx_description
1 polymer ?
#
loop_
_entity_poly.entity_id
_entity_poly.type
_entity_poly.pdbx_seq_one_letter_code
_entity_poly.pdbx_strand_id
1 'polypeptide(L)'
;MQSVMPQNWLFLKDYRHQRASLLTNQKLVQLIRLGSGAFDTISGENVKAILVGFDNNIPTESHSPWGIDISMFRGVCDKSNALTKELGVNLPQKSLYLNPMHVIALEDLTSDSYLAEYAESFAGVCTGDYPRFGRNYWEILNKGGVWEFQSSTVSVSKHWGGLSKVLLWENGQGSLYKFVSQRLGEKNVGSWLRGNTAWNRRGISVKLMTKLPVSAFGGNKFDDNVAVLQPKNEKHLLAIQCYCESEDFSKDVRKVNDKLAVKTQYLLQVPFNLNKWLKVAGEKYPKGFPLPYSNDPTQWIFHGHPCSSVVWDEETKTTSIGDLREDDTVLQVAVARLLGYRWPAELDEEMELAPEIREVFAQNKVFDGLVDDDGIVCIPAIRGEKPAVDRLEAILHAAYGDKWSATVLNNLLKSVKSRDLNIWLRDKFFEQHCKLFQHRPFIWHIWDGIPDGFSALVNYHQLDYKGLERLIYTYLDDWISTQIQLEKDGDEGAEIRLAASRNLRKQLEDILIGEKGLDIFVRWKSLAEQPIGWNPDLNDGVRLNIRPFMKAKDVGKKDAGILRSKPNIHWKKDRGTDVTSAPWFDLGLEYGGKQGDRINDHHLTLAEKKASRMNIND
;
A
#
# COMPACT_ATOMS: atom_id res chain seq x y z
N MET A 1 -24.37 24.82 35.49
CA MET A 1 -24.20 23.35 35.43
C MET A 1 -22.76 23.05 35.03
N GLN A 2 -22.08 22.13 35.73
CA GLN A 2 -20.76 21.62 35.36
C GLN A 2 -20.86 20.13 35.05
N SER A 3 -20.15 19.66 34.03
CA SER A 3 -20.24 18.27 33.59
C SER A 3 -18.91 17.75 33.04
N VAL A 4 -18.66 16.46 33.25
CA VAL A 4 -17.59 15.72 32.58
C VAL A 4 -18.17 15.02 31.37
N MET A 5 -17.58 15.22 30.20
CA MET A 5 -18.09 14.65 28.95
C MET A 5 -16.93 14.18 28.03
N PRO A 6 -17.19 13.30 27.05
CA PRO A 6 -16.25 13.05 25.97
C PRO A 6 -16.08 14.30 25.08
N GLN A 7 -14.86 14.61 24.61
CA GLN A 7 -14.59 15.81 23.82
C GLN A 7 -15.26 15.85 22.42
N ASN A 8 -15.73 14.70 21.93
CA ASN A 8 -16.15 14.53 20.53
C ASN A 8 -17.25 15.50 20.08
N TRP A 9 -18.19 15.86 20.97
CA TRP A 9 -19.30 16.75 20.63
C TRP A 9 -18.85 18.19 20.38
N LEU A 10 -17.62 18.58 20.76
CA LEU A 10 -17.07 19.92 20.50
C LEU A 10 -16.83 20.20 19.02
N PHE A 11 -16.67 19.16 18.19
CA PHE A 11 -16.31 19.33 16.77
C PHE A 11 -17.01 18.37 15.79
N LEU A 12 -17.60 17.26 16.26
CA LEU A 12 -18.26 16.33 15.36
C LEU A 12 -19.51 16.94 14.69
N LYS A 13 -19.73 16.64 13.41
CA LYS A 13 -20.77 17.25 12.57
C LYS A 13 -22.16 16.95 13.10
N ASP A 14 -22.36 15.75 13.60
CA ASP A 14 -23.64 15.29 14.13
C ASP A 14 -24.11 16.15 15.32
N TYR A 15 -23.18 16.83 16.00
CA TYR A 15 -23.47 17.77 17.09
C TYR A 15 -23.47 19.25 16.67
N ARG A 16 -23.35 19.58 15.37
CA ARG A 16 -23.29 20.97 14.89
C ARG A 16 -24.51 21.78 15.31
N HIS A 17 -25.72 21.24 15.15
CA HIS A 17 -26.96 21.90 15.55
C HIS A 17 -27.06 22.07 17.07
N GLN A 18 -26.61 21.07 17.83
CA GLN A 18 -26.53 21.17 19.28
C GLN A 18 -25.60 22.30 19.70
N ARG A 19 -24.39 22.37 19.13
CA ARG A 19 -23.43 23.45 19.42
C ARG A 19 -23.97 24.81 19.05
N ALA A 20 -24.60 24.95 17.89
CA ALA A 20 -25.25 26.19 17.48
C ALA A 20 -26.26 26.65 18.54
N SER A 21 -27.17 25.76 18.96
CA SER A 21 -28.15 26.05 20.01
C SER A 21 -27.51 26.39 21.36
N LEU A 22 -26.47 25.67 21.78
CA LEU A 22 -25.78 25.94 23.03
C LEU A 22 -25.10 27.32 23.01
N LEU A 23 -24.41 27.64 21.92
CA LEU A 23 -23.66 28.89 21.77
C LEU A 23 -24.56 30.12 21.62
N THR A 24 -25.82 29.96 21.20
CA THR A 24 -26.78 31.07 21.12
C THR A 24 -27.64 31.23 22.38
N ASN A 25 -27.97 30.12 23.05
CA ASN A 25 -28.98 30.13 24.12
C ASN A 25 -28.38 30.01 25.53
N GLN A 26 -27.09 29.67 25.67
CA GLN A 26 -26.43 29.46 26.96
C GLN A 26 -25.05 30.11 26.99
N LYS A 27 -24.62 30.58 28.17
CA LYS A 27 -23.27 31.07 28.41
C LYS A 27 -22.36 29.89 28.69
N LEU A 28 -21.41 29.62 27.79
CA LEU A 28 -20.28 28.77 28.10
C LEU A 28 -19.42 29.52 29.12
N VAL A 29 -19.25 28.96 30.32
CA VAL A 29 -18.48 29.59 31.40
C VAL A 29 -17.04 29.13 31.32
N GLN A 30 -16.84 27.82 31.21
CA GLN A 30 -15.50 27.22 31.15
C GLN A 30 -15.43 26.00 30.25
N LEU A 31 -14.27 25.80 29.61
CA LEU A 31 -13.93 24.57 28.90
C LEU A 31 -12.51 24.12 29.25
N ILE A 32 -12.37 22.92 29.80
CA ILE A 32 -11.09 22.32 30.14
C ILE A 32 -10.93 21.03 29.34
N ARG A 33 -9.89 20.94 28.51
CA ARG A 33 -9.55 19.70 27.80
C ARG A 33 -8.58 18.88 28.63
N LEU A 34 -9.08 17.78 29.20
CA LEU A 34 -8.30 16.89 30.05
C LEU A 34 -7.51 15.86 29.22
N GLY A 35 -8.04 15.43 28.07
CA GLY A 35 -7.38 14.44 27.20
C GLY A 35 -7.55 12.98 27.66
N SER A 36 -6.72 12.08 27.14
CA SER A 36 -6.64 10.68 27.56
C SER A 36 -5.97 10.53 28.92
N GLY A 37 -6.29 9.46 29.66
CA GLY A 37 -5.69 9.21 30.98
C GLY A 37 -6.04 10.27 32.02
N ALA A 38 -7.16 10.98 31.85
CA ALA A 38 -7.65 11.97 32.80
C ALA A 38 -8.19 11.35 34.10
N PHE A 39 -8.52 10.05 34.06
CA PHE A 39 -8.99 9.25 35.20
C PHE A 39 -8.23 7.93 35.20
N ASP A 40 -7.79 7.45 36.37
CA ASP A 40 -6.97 6.23 36.49
C ASP A 40 -7.67 4.97 35.95
N THR A 41 -9.01 4.95 35.97
CA THR A 41 -9.82 3.84 35.44
C THR A 41 -10.04 3.90 33.93
N ILE A 42 -9.68 5.01 33.28
CA ILE A 42 -9.84 5.24 31.83
C ILE A 42 -8.45 5.40 31.21
N SER A 43 -7.79 4.27 30.99
CA SER A 43 -6.43 4.21 30.44
C SER A 43 -6.36 4.28 28.90
N GLY A 44 -7.50 4.17 28.21
CA GLY A 44 -7.55 4.12 26.75
C GLY A 44 -7.52 5.48 26.06
N GLU A 45 -6.72 5.60 25.00
CA GLU A 45 -6.68 6.76 24.07
C GLU A 45 -8.04 7.06 23.37
N ASN A 46 -8.98 6.11 23.41
CA ASN A 46 -10.28 6.22 22.74
C ASN A 46 -11.26 7.19 23.43
N VAL A 47 -11.06 7.49 24.72
CA VAL A 47 -11.90 8.42 25.48
C VAL A 47 -11.05 9.59 25.95
N LYS A 48 -11.18 10.73 25.27
CA LYS A 48 -10.60 12.00 25.73
C LYS A 48 -11.67 12.81 26.46
N ALA A 49 -11.45 13.06 27.74
CA ALA A 49 -12.42 13.75 28.61
C ALA A 49 -12.26 15.27 28.57
N ILE A 50 -13.36 15.98 28.84
CA ILE A 50 -13.41 17.42 29.06
C ILE A 50 -14.21 17.71 30.34
N LEU A 51 -13.89 18.83 30.99
CA LEU A 51 -14.78 19.48 31.96
C LEU A 51 -15.37 20.72 31.31
N VAL A 52 -16.70 20.83 31.31
CA VAL A 52 -17.40 21.95 30.69
C VAL A 52 -18.40 22.55 31.68
N GLY A 53 -18.51 23.88 31.69
CA GLY A 53 -19.46 24.60 32.52
C GLY A 53 -20.34 25.52 31.69
N PHE A 54 -21.65 25.46 31.91
CA PHE A 54 -22.64 26.32 31.28
C PHE A 54 -23.50 27.05 32.32
N ASP A 55 -23.86 28.29 32.01
CA ASP A 55 -24.88 29.08 32.69
C ASP A 55 -26.11 29.23 31.78
N ASN A 56 -27.31 29.13 32.35
CA ASN A 56 -28.58 29.09 31.61
C ASN A 56 -29.09 30.48 31.24
N ASN A 57 -28.17 31.36 30.88
CA ASN A 57 -28.42 32.73 30.46
C ASN A 57 -27.95 32.90 29.02
N ILE A 58 -28.61 33.78 28.27
CA ILE A 58 -28.19 34.15 26.92
C ILE A 58 -26.84 34.89 26.99
N PRO A 59 -25.84 34.52 26.16
CA PRO A 59 -24.55 35.20 26.13
C PRO A 59 -24.68 36.66 25.65
N THR A 60 -23.95 37.57 26.30
CA THR A 60 -23.78 38.94 25.80
C THR A 60 -22.74 38.96 24.67
N GLU A 61 -22.76 39.98 23.82
CA GLU A 61 -21.79 40.17 22.73
C GLU A 61 -20.32 40.14 23.19
N SER A 62 -20.04 40.63 24.40
CA SER A 62 -18.71 40.65 25.01
C SER A 62 -18.35 39.39 25.81
N HIS A 63 -19.27 38.41 25.91
CA HIS A 63 -19.07 37.24 26.76
C HIS A 63 -17.91 36.37 26.25
N SER A 64 -16.95 36.10 27.12
CA SER A 64 -15.76 35.31 26.81
C SER A 64 -15.59 34.17 27.82
N PRO A 65 -15.92 32.91 27.46
CA PRO A 65 -15.55 31.75 28.26
C PRO A 65 -14.04 31.69 28.53
N TRP A 66 -13.70 31.21 29.72
CA TRP A 66 -12.35 30.80 30.05
C TRP A 66 -12.11 29.35 29.62
N GLY A 67 -10.91 29.00 29.19
CA GLY A 67 -10.61 27.60 28.92
C GLY A 67 -9.13 27.27 28.88
N ILE A 68 -8.82 25.98 28.98
CA ILE A 68 -7.44 25.50 29.08
C ILE A 68 -7.30 24.10 28.49
N ASP A 69 -6.19 23.85 27.78
CA ASP A 69 -5.84 22.53 27.26
C ASP A 69 -4.68 21.95 28.04
N ILE A 70 -4.95 20.92 28.83
CA ILE A 70 -3.94 20.17 29.58
C ILE A 70 -3.84 18.73 29.09
N SER A 71 -4.32 18.45 27.88
CA SER A 71 -4.34 17.10 27.31
C SER A 71 -2.94 16.52 27.11
N MET A 72 -1.92 17.38 26.97
CA MET A 72 -0.52 16.99 26.80
C MET A 72 0.14 16.39 28.05
N PHE A 73 -0.34 16.72 29.25
CA PHE A 73 0.21 16.19 30.51
C PHE A 73 -0.20 14.73 30.72
N ARG A 74 0.67 13.91 31.32
CA ARG A 74 0.44 12.46 31.44
C ARG A 74 0.05 12.07 32.85
N GLY A 75 -1.02 11.28 32.98
CA GLY A 75 -1.49 10.79 34.27
C GLY A 75 -2.20 11.85 35.11
N VAL A 76 -2.86 11.38 36.16
CA VAL A 76 -3.79 12.19 36.96
C VAL A 76 -3.06 13.29 37.75
N CYS A 77 -1.90 12.99 38.35
CA CYS A 77 -1.15 13.95 39.16
C CYS A 77 -0.67 15.16 38.34
N ASP A 78 -0.05 14.93 37.18
CA ASP A 78 0.47 16.00 36.34
C ASP A 78 -0.66 16.86 35.78
N LYS A 79 -1.78 16.24 35.38
CA LYS A 79 -2.98 16.95 34.93
C LYS A 79 -3.58 17.80 36.05
N SER A 80 -3.68 17.27 37.27
CA SER A 80 -4.18 18.02 38.43
C SER A 80 -3.30 19.23 38.75
N ASN A 81 -1.97 19.06 38.67
CA ASN A 81 -1.03 20.17 38.84
C ASN A 81 -1.19 21.21 37.73
N ALA A 82 -1.29 20.77 36.46
CA ALA A 82 -1.45 21.65 35.31
C ALA A 82 -2.73 22.50 35.38
N LEU A 83 -3.85 21.94 35.86
CA LEU A 83 -5.11 22.70 36.05
C LEU A 83 -4.96 23.98 36.89
N THR A 84 -4.00 23.99 37.81
CA THR A 84 -3.80 25.12 38.75
C THR A 84 -2.66 26.04 38.35
N LYS A 85 -1.78 25.60 37.45
CA LYS A 85 -0.52 26.30 37.13
C LYS A 85 -0.47 26.83 35.70
N GLU A 86 -1.14 26.17 34.77
CA GLU A 86 -1.12 26.56 33.38
C GLU A 86 -2.04 27.76 33.13
N LEU A 87 -1.65 28.61 32.18
CA LEU A 87 -2.43 29.77 31.79
C LEU A 87 -3.55 29.36 30.84
N GLY A 88 -4.78 29.68 31.21
CA GLY A 88 -5.93 29.54 30.31
C GLY A 88 -6.04 30.70 29.33
N VAL A 89 -6.95 30.54 28.38
CA VAL A 89 -7.32 31.54 27.38
C VAL A 89 -8.75 32.03 27.63
N ASN A 90 -9.04 33.25 27.21
CA ASN A 90 -10.41 33.75 27.12
C ASN A 90 -10.73 34.00 25.65
N LEU A 91 -11.81 33.42 25.15
CA LEU A 91 -12.22 33.58 23.75
C LEU A 91 -13.64 34.10 23.68
N PRO A 92 -13.93 35.11 22.83
CA PRO A 92 -15.30 35.57 22.63
C PRO A 92 -16.20 34.41 22.20
N GLN A 93 -17.27 34.14 22.94
CA GLN A 93 -18.18 33.02 22.59
C GLN A 93 -18.77 33.19 21.18
N LYS A 94 -18.92 34.44 20.73
CA LYS A 94 -19.36 34.77 19.38
C LYS A 94 -18.44 34.19 18.30
N SER A 95 -17.11 34.16 18.48
CA SER A 95 -16.20 33.60 17.48
C SER A 95 -16.35 32.07 17.35
N LEU A 96 -16.67 31.38 18.45
CA LEU A 96 -17.00 29.95 18.46
C LEU A 96 -18.28 29.64 17.68
N TYR A 97 -19.21 30.59 17.61
CA TYR A 97 -20.42 30.47 16.78
C TYR A 97 -20.14 30.81 15.32
N LEU A 98 -19.25 31.76 15.02
CA LEU A 98 -19.07 32.25 13.64
C LEU A 98 -18.33 31.28 12.72
N ASN A 99 -17.51 30.36 13.24
CA ASN A 99 -16.83 29.38 12.38
C ASN A 99 -17.84 28.40 11.73
N PRO A 100 -17.59 27.88 10.51
CA PRO A 100 -18.58 27.16 9.69
C PRO A 100 -19.24 25.96 10.38
N MET A 101 -18.50 25.29 11.26
CA MET A 101 -18.91 24.08 11.95
C MET A 101 -19.32 24.32 13.40
N HIS A 102 -19.35 25.57 13.86
CA HIS A 102 -19.59 25.94 15.27
C HIS A 102 -18.69 25.15 16.23
N VAL A 103 -17.45 24.88 15.83
CA VAL A 103 -16.47 24.13 16.64
C VAL A 103 -16.17 24.94 17.88
N ILE A 104 -16.27 24.28 19.04
CA ILE A 104 -15.88 24.85 20.32
C ILE A 104 -14.41 24.49 20.54
N ALA A 105 -13.52 25.41 20.17
CA ALA A 105 -12.08 25.29 20.34
C ALA A 105 -11.57 26.26 21.41
N LEU A 106 -10.31 26.07 21.80
CA LEU A 106 -9.55 27.00 22.65
C LEU A 106 -8.67 27.93 21.83
N GLU A 107 -9.01 28.13 20.56
CA GLU A 107 -8.41 29.10 19.64
C GLU A 107 -9.51 29.72 18.76
N ASP A 108 -9.25 30.91 18.20
CA ASP A 108 -10.16 31.54 17.23
C ASP A 108 -10.04 30.85 15.86
N LEU A 109 -11.17 30.39 15.33
CA LEU A 109 -11.28 29.70 14.03
C LEU A 109 -12.03 30.54 12.99
N THR A 110 -12.30 31.81 13.30
CA THR A 110 -12.89 32.74 12.34
C THR A 110 -11.87 33.13 11.28
N SER A 111 -12.35 33.29 10.05
CA SER A 111 -11.55 33.71 8.91
C SER A 111 -12.44 34.38 7.89
N ASP A 112 -11.86 35.28 7.09
CA ASP A 112 -12.54 35.93 5.98
C ASP A 112 -12.95 34.94 4.88
N SER A 113 -12.22 33.82 4.76
CA SER A 113 -12.48 32.81 3.73
C SER A 113 -12.00 31.43 4.14
N TYR A 114 -12.70 30.40 3.67
CA TYR A 114 -12.44 29.00 3.99
C TYR A 114 -12.13 28.17 2.75
N LEU A 115 -11.40 27.06 2.91
CA LEU A 115 -11.05 26.18 1.78
C LEU A 115 -12.29 25.65 1.05
N ALA A 116 -13.42 25.49 1.75
CA ALA A 116 -14.71 25.10 1.19
C ALA A 116 -15.23 26.03 0.08
N GLU A 117 -14.77 27.28 0.02
CA GLU A 117 -15.12 28.21 -1.05
C GLU A 117 -14.42 27.83 -2.37
N TYR A 118 -13.20 27.30 -2.29
CA TYR A 118 -12.33 27.05 -3.45
C TYR A 118 -12.19 25.57 -3.83
N ALA A 119 -12.56 24.64 -2.95
CA ALA A 119 -12.36 23.21 -3.16
C ALA A 119 -13.56 22.36 -2.74
N GLU A 120 -13.61 21.15 -3.27
CA GLU A 120 -14.50 20.06 -2.89
C GLU A 120 -13.68 18.88 -2.36
N SER A 121 -14.28 18.02 -1.52
CA SER A 121 -13.59 16.87 -0.94
C SER A 121 -14.39 15.59 -1.14
N PHE A 122 -13.75 14.60 -1.72
CA PHE A 122 -14.35 13.32 -2.08
C PHE A 122 -13.75 12.17 -1.29
N ALA A 123 -14.59 11.20 -0.93
CA ALA A 123 -14.16 9.95 -0.31
C ALA A 123 -14.01 8.86 -1.37
N GLY A 124 -13.04 7.97 -1.17
CA GLY A 124 -12.75 6.89 -2.12
C GLY A 124 -13.66 5.68 -1.98
N VAL A 125 -13.36 4.68 -2.82
CA VAL A 125 -14.08 3.41 -2.95
C VAL A 125 -13.82 2.55 -1.71
N CYS A 126 -14.91 2.14 -1.05
CA CYS A 126 -14.88 1.10 -0.03
C CYS A 126 -15.29 -0.23 -0.66
N THR A 127 -14.42 -1.23 -0.63
CA THR A 127 -14.71 -2.53 -1.24
C THR A 127 -15.43 -3.49 -0.29
N GLY A 128 -15.34 -3.26 1.02
CA GLY A 128 -15.82 -4.17 2.08
C GLY A 128 -15.10 -5.53 2.16
N ASP A 129 -14.29 -5.88 1.15
CA ASP A 129 -13.47 -7.07 1.07
C ASP A 129 -12.23 -6.79 0.20
N TYR A 130 -11.34 -5.93 0.72
CA TYR A 130 -10.13 -5.53 -0.02
C TYR A 130 -9.26 -6.73 -0.45
N PRO A 131 -9.07 -7.79 0.36
CA PRO A 131 -8.35 -8.97 -0.10
C PRO A 131 -8.97 -9.69 -1.30
N ARG A 132 -10.25 -9.49 -1.61
CA ARG A 132 -10.87 -9.97 -2.86
C ARG A 132 -10.67 -8.99 -4.01
N PHE A 133 -10.88 -7.70 -3.77
CA PHE A 133 -11.04 -6.71 -4.85
C PHE A 133 -9.84 -5.78 -5.07
N GLY A 134 -8.84 -5.77 -4.19
CA GLY A 134 -7.68 -4.87 -4.27
C GLY A 134 -6.36 -5.62 -4.22
N ARG A 135 -5.39 -5.22 -5.05
CA ARG A 135 -4.04 -5.80 -5.12
C ARG A 135 -2.98 -4.72 -5.18
N ASN A 136 -1.71 -5.09 -4.99
CA ASN A 136 -0.63 -4.31 -5.55
C ASN A 136 -0.54 -4.59 -7.06
N TYR A 137 -0.15 -3.59 -7.87
CA TYR A 137 -0.13 -3.76 -9.33
C TYR A 137 0.85 -4.86 -9.78
N TRP A 138 1.97 -5.05 -9.07
CA TRP A 138 2.97 -6.09 -9.39
C TRP A 138 2.49 -7.50 -9.02
N GLU A 139 1.32 -7.67 -8.41
CA GLU A 139 0.77 -9.01 -8.16
C GLU A 139 0.03 -9.58 -9.37
N ILE A 140 -0.25 -8.77 -10.39
CA ILE A 140 -1.12 -9.12 -11.51
C ILE A 140 -0.43 -8.87 -12.86
N LEU A 141 -0.99 -9.46 -13.93
CA LEU A 141 -0.57 -9.18 -15.32
C LEU A 141 -1.59 -8.32 -16.08
N ASN A 142 -2.74 -8.00 -15.44
CA ASN A 142 -3.90 -7.26 -15.98
C ASN A 142 -4.34 -7.65 -17.42
N LYS A 143 -4.26 -8.93 -17.78
CA LYS A 143 -4.77 -9.42 -19.06
C LYS A 143 -6.29 -9.16 -19.12
N GLY A 144 -6.72 -8.27 -20.03
CA GLY A 144 -8.14 -7.96 -20.28
C GLY A 144 -8.68 -6.68 -19.63
N GLY A 145 -7.84 -5.88 -18.96
CA GLY A 145 -8.25 -4.54 -18.49
C GLY A 145 -9.32 -4.52 -17.40
N VAL A 146 -9.44 -5.61 -16.63
CA VAL A 146 -10.42 -5.73 -15.53
C VAL A 146 -10.00 -4.99 -14.27
N TRP A 147 -8.69 -4.77 -14.11
CA TRP A 147 -8.10 -3.99 -13.03
C TRP A 147 -7.84 -2.56 -13.47
N GLU A 148 -8.13 -1.63 -12.57
CA GLU A 148 -7.81 -0.21 -12.73
C GLU A 148 -6.88 0.28 -11.63
N PHE A 149 -6.00 1.23 -11.95
CA PHE A 149 -5.12 1.84 -10.96
C PHE A 149 -5.91 2.52 -9.85
N GLN A 150 -5.45 2.31 -8.61
CA GLN A 150 -6.07 2.85 -7.41
C GLN A 150 -5.03 3.61 -6.58
N SER A 151 -5.21 4.92 -6.44
CA SER A 151 -4.40 5.75 -5.54
C SER A 151 -4.70 5.42 -4.08
N SER A 152 -3.64 5.32 -3.30
CA SER A 152 -3.66 5.03 -1.86
C SER A 152 -2.86 6.08 -1.08
N THR A 153 -2.68 5.86 0.21
CA THR A 153 -2.06 6.84 1.11
C THR A 153 -0.55 6.90 0.97
N VAL A 154 0.03 8.04 1.35
CA VAL A 154 1.47 8.22 1.55
C VAL A 154 1.81 8.34 3.05
N SER A 155 3.05 8.02 3.42
CA SER A 155 3.54 8.23 4.80
C SER A 155 4.07 9.65 5.01
N VAL A 156 4.59 10.28 3.96
CA VAL A 156 5.17 11.62 3.93
C VAL A 156 4.68 12.33 2.67
N SER A 157 4.45 13.65 2.75
CA SER A 157 4.03 14.43 1.60
C SER A 157 5.10 14.41 0.51
N LYS A 158 4.69 14.16 -0.74
CA LYS A 158 5.57 14.13 -1.92
C LYS A 158 4.77 14.41 -3.19
N HIS A 159 5.44 14.87 -4.25
CA HIS A 159 4.77 15.21 -5.52
C HIS A 159 3.86 14.08 -6.01
N TRP A 160 4.40 12.86 -6.15
CA TRP A 160 3.67 11.69 -6.62
C TRP A 160 3.89 10.46 -5.73
N GLY A 161 2.79 9.83 -5.32
CA GLY A 161 2.78 8.90 -4.19
C GLY A 161 1.50 8.10 -4.06
N GLY A 162 1.58 6.96 -3.35
CA GLY A 162 0.42 6.11 -3.14
C GLY A 162 0.00 5.32 -4.39
N LEU A 163 0.88 5.21 -5.37
CA LEU A 163 0.59 4.65 -6.68
C LEU A 163 1.01 3.18 -6.79
N SER A 164 0.62 2.36 -5.81
CA SER A 164 1.00 0.94 -5.75
C SER A 164 -0.17 -0.03 -5.94
N LYS A 165 -1.42 0.44 -5.84
CA LYS A 165 -2.62 -0.41 -5.78
C LYS A 165 -3.40 -0.47 -7.09
N VAL A 166 -4.14 -1.55 -7.25
CA VAL A 166 -5.12 -1.73 -8.33
C VAL A 166 -6.42 -2.26 -7.74
N LEU A 167 -7.54 -1.89 -8.36
CA LEU A 167 -8.90 -2.26 -7.98
C LEU A 167 -9.52 -3.11 -9.09
N LEU A 168 -10.07 -4.26 -8.74
CA LEU A 168 -10.91 -5.07 -9.63
C LEU A 168 -12.22 -4.33 -9.83
N TRP A 169 -12.33 -3.61 -10.94
CA TRP A 169 -13.45 -2.70 -11.20
C TRP A 169 -14.42 -3.28 -12.22
N GLU A 170 -13.90 -3.93 -13.27
CA GLU A 170 -14.72 -4.56 -14.32
C GLU A 170 -15.77 -3.57 -14.88
N ASN A 171 -15.31 -2.37 -15.25
CA ASN A 171 -16.14 -1.26 -15.73
C ASN A 171 -17.29 -0.85 -14.78
N GLY A 172 -17.21 -1.21 -13.49
CA GLY A 172 -18.19 -0.87 -12.46
C GLY A 172 -19.42 -1.74 -12.46
N GLN A 173 -19.43 -2.83 -13.23
CA GLN A 173 -20.58 -3.74 -13.37
C GLN A 173 -20.25 -5.19 -13.00
N GLY A 174 -19.00 -5.48 -12.64
CA GLY A 174 -18.56 -6.83 -12.32
C GLY A 174 -18.83 -7.29 -10.90
N SER A 175 -17.95 -8.17 -10.42
CA SER A 175 -18.05 -8.86 -9.15
C SER A 175 -18.12 -7.93 -7.94
N LEU A 176 -17.39 -6.81 -7.97
CA LEU A 176 -17.42 -5.79 -6.90
C LEU A 176 -18.81 -5.14 -6.79
N TYR A 177 -19.39 -4.73 -7.91
CA TYR A 177 -20.73 -4.11 -7.92
C TYR A 177 -21.79 -5.08 -7.39
N LYS A 178 -21.77 -6.33 -7.86
CA LYS A 178 -22.71 -7.38 -7.39
C LYS A 178 -22.58 -7.62 -5.89
N PHE A 179 -21.35 -7.72 -5.38
CA PHE A 179 -21.08 -7.90 -3.95
C PHE A 179 -21.62 -6.73 -3.11
N VAL A 180 -21.34 -5.48 -3.52
CA VAL A 180 -21.82 -4.30 -2.79
C VAL A 180 -23.35 -4.16 -2.87
N SER A 181 -23.94 -4.45 -4.03
CA SER A 181 -25.39 -4.42 -4.23
C SER A 181 -26.10 -5.41 -3.32
N GLN A 182 -25.58 -6.63 -3.18
CA GLN A 182 -26.13 -7.63 -2.25
C GLN A 182 -25.97 -7.21 -0.78
N ARG A 183 -24.92 -6.46 -0.44
CA ARG A 183 -24.64 -6.00 0.93
C ARG A 183 -25.49 -4.83 1.38
N LEU A 184 -25.67 -3.83 0.52
CA LEU A 184 -26.28 -2.55 0.89
C LEU A 184 -27.68 -2.36 0.26
N GLY A 185 -28.04 -3.22 -0.70
CA GLY A 185 -29.15 -2.97 -1.63
C GLY A 185 -28.71 -2.05 -2.78
N GLU A 186 -29.24 -2.29 -3.97
CA GLU A 186 -28.87 -1.56 -5.21
C GLU A 186 -28.95 -0.03 -5.06
N LYS A 187 -29.96 0.47 -4.34
CA LYS A 187 -30.16 1.92 -4.12
C LYS A 187 -29.07 2.58 -3.26
N ASN A 188 -28.28 1.79 -2.52
CA ASN A 188 -27.29 2.30 -1.56
C ASN A 188 -25.84 2.04 -1.97
N VAL A 189 -25.60 1.44 -3.15
CA VAL A 189 -24.26 1.09 -3.65
C VAL A 189 -23.32 2.30 -3.65
N GLY A 190 -23.84 3.50 -3.95
CA GLY A 190 -23.10 4.76 -3.93
C GLY A 190 -22.54 5.16 -2.56
N SER A 191 -22.92 4.48 -1.46
CA SER A 191 -22.30 4.70 -0.14
C SER A 191 -20.86 4.17 -0.10
N TRP A 192 -20.57 3.13 -0.88
CA TRP A 192 -19.29 2.43 -0.92
C TRP A 192 -18.58 2.63 -2.26
N LEU A 193 -19.30 2.52 -3.38
CA LEU A 193 -18.77 2.76 -4.72
C LEU A 193 -18.97 4.24 -5.08
N ARG A 194 -18.01 5.07 -4.68
CA ARG A 194 -18.08 6.53 -4.74
C ARG A 194 -16.76 7.15 -5.20
N GLY A 195 -16.76 8.48 -5.32
CA GLY A 195 -15.60 9.25 -5.77
C GLY A 195 -15.53 9.45 -7.29
N ASN A 196 -16.52 8.96 -8.05
CA ASN A 196 -16.55 9.07 -9.51
C ASN A 196 -16.46 10.51 -10.04
N THR A 197 -17.01 11.49 -9.30
CA THR A 197 -16.92 12.92 -9.62
C THR A 197 -15.49 13.44 -9.65
N ALA A 198 -14.58 12.78 -8.92
CA ALA A 198 -13.17 13.13 -8.87
C ALA A 198 -12.32 12.41 -9.91
N TRP A 199 -12.80 11.33 -10.53
CA TRP A 199 -12.01 10.59 -11.50
C TRP A 199 -11.75 11.43 -12.76
N ASN A 200 -10.63 11.16 -13.43
CA ASN A 200 -10.15 11.87 -14.63
C ASN A 200 -9.93 13.38 -14.44
N ARG A 201 -9.88 13.86 -13.19
CA ARG A 201 -9.65 15.25 -12.83
C ARG A 201 -8.52 15.36 -11.83
N ARG A 202 -7.67 16.38 -12.01
CA ARG A 202 -6.54 16.63 -11.12
C ARG A 202 -7.02 17.08 -9.75
N GLY A 203 -6.19 16.81 -8.73
CA GLY A 203 -6.47 17.21 -7.36
C GLY A 203 -5.34 16.85 -6.41
N ILE A 204 -5.67 16.81 -5.13
CA ILE A 204 -4.73 16.50 -4.05
C ILE A 204 -5.27 15.29 -3.28
N SER A 205 -4.50 14.21 -3.26
CA SER A 205 -4.75 13.07 -2.38
C SER A 205 -4.26 13.38 -0.97
N VAL A 206 -5.11 13.15 0.02
CA VAL A 206 -4.84 13.43 1.43
C VAL A 206 -5.06 12.16 2.24
N LYS A 207 -4.03 11.70 2.95
CA LYS A 207 -4.22 10.64 3.95
C LYS A 207 -5.04 11.18 5.11
N LEU A 208 -6.08 10.46 5.53
CA LEU A 208 -7.00 10.94 6.57
C LEU A 208 -6.53 10.77 8.03
N MET A 209 -5.31 10.29 8.22
CA MET A 209 -4.76 9.91 9.52
C MET A 209 -3.54 10.78 9.89
N THR A 210 -3.35 10.97 11.21
CA THR A 210 -2.14 11.58 11.80
C THR A 210 -1.77 12.95 11.21
N LYS A 211 -0.66 13.07 10.49
CA LYS A 211 -0.15 14.35 9.95
C LYS A 211 -0.81 14.79 8.63
N LEU A 212 -1.74 13.99 8.11
CA LEU A 212 -2.45 14.25 6.85
C LEU A 212 -1.51 14.46 5.64
N PRO A 213 -0.47 13.62 5.45
CA PRO A 213 0.44 13.79 4.33
C PRO A 213 -0.31 13.69 2.99
N VAL A 214 0.21 14.42 2.00
CA VAL A 214 -0.48 14.65 0.72
C VAL A 214 0.35 14.24 -0.48
N SER A 215 -0.31 13.95 -1.59
CA SER A 215 0.34 13.76 -2.89
C SER A 215 -0.58 14.23 -4.02
N ALA A 216 -0.02 14.59 -5.17
CA ALA A 216 -0.83 14.94 -6.32
C ALA A 216 -1.71 13.75 -6.74
N PHE A 217 -2.93 14.08 -7.18
CA PHE A 217 -3.91 13.11 -7.63
C PHE A 217 -4.18 13.33 -9.11
N GLY A 218 -3.87 12.31 -9.92
CA GLY A 218 -3.98 12.35 -11.38
C GLY A 218 -5.34 11.95 -11.94
N GLY A 219 -6.36 11.72 -11.09
CA GLY A 219 -7.70 11.32 -11.56
C GLY A 219 -7.97 9.81 -11.55
N ASN A 220 -7.07 8.98 -11.01
CA ASN A 220 -7.31 7.53 -10.87
C ASN A 220 -8.45 7.23 -9.89
N LYS A 221 -8.90 5.97 -9.81
CA LYS A 221 -9.70 5.53 -8.67
C LYS A 221 -8.88 5.65 -7.38
N PHE A 222 -9.51 5.72 -6.23
CA PHE A 222 -8.79 5.86 -4.95
C PHE A 222 -9.50 5.13 -3.82
N ASP A 223 -8.76 4.67 -2.82
CA ASP A 223 -9.29 3.91 -1.69
C ASP A 223 -9.93 4.79 -0.60
N ASP A 224 -10.67 4.16 0.31
CA ASP A 224 -11.43 4.83 1.37
C ASP A 224 -10.58 5.40 2.53
N ASN A 225 -9.26 5.22 2.50
CA ASN A 225 -8.32 5.88 3.42
C ASN A 225 -7.75 7.19 2.86
N VAL A 226 -8.07 7.49 1.59
CA VAL A 226 -7.71 8.72 0.89
C VAL A 226 -8.93 9.62 0.75
N ALA A 227 -8.73 10.91 1.02
CA ALA A 227 -9.62 11.96 0.55
C ALA A 227 -8.98 12.65 -0.65
N VAL A 228 -9.78 12.96 -1.66
CA VAL A 228 -9.32 13.80 -2.78
C VAL A 228 -9.92 15.18 -2.64
N LEU A 229 -9.06 16.19 -2.53
CA LEU A 229 -9.42 17.60 -2.66
C LEU A 229 -9.33 18.01 -4.13
N GLN A 230 -10.40 18.57 -4.69
CA GLN A 230 -10.38 19.13 -6.04
C GLN A 230 -10.71 20.61 -6.02
N PRO A 231 -10.01 21.42 -6.82
CA PRO A 231 -10.36 22.81 -6.96
C PRO A 231 -11.70 22.95 -7.70
N LYS A 232 -12.52 23.93 -7.30
CA LYS A 232 -13.68 24.36 -8.09
C LYS A 232 -13.26 25.14 -9.35
N ASN A 233 -12.06 25.70 -9.35
CA ASN A 233 -11.44 26.37 -10.48
C ASN A 233 -9.98 25.92 -10.59
N GLU A 234 -9.61 25.31 -11.73
CA GLU A 234 -8.27 24.77 -12.00
C GLU A 234 -7.13 25.77 -11.72
N LYS A 235 -7.37 27.08 -11.88
CA LYS A 235 -6.38 28.12 -11.55
C LYS A 235 -5.95 28.15 -10.08
N HIS A 236 -6.75 27.56 -9.18
CA HIS A 236 -6.46 27.50 -7.75
C HIS A 236 -5.74 26.21 -7.34
N LEU A 237 -5.57 25.23 -8.24
CA LEU A 237 -5.00 23.92 -7.92
C LEU A 237 -3.65 24.04 -7.21
N LEU A 238 -2.73 24.84 -7.77
CA LEU A 238 -1.38 24.99 -7.21
C LEU A 238 -1.38 25.67 -5.85
N ALA A 239 -2.22 26.69 -5.65
CA ALA A 239 -2.36 27.34 -4.35
C ALA A 239 -2.86 26.37 -3.28
N ILE A 240 -3.85 25.55 -3.62
CA ILE A 240 -4.39 24.52 -2.71
C ILE A 240 -3.33 23.44 -2.45
N GLN A 241 -2.61 22.99 -3.48
CA GLN A 241 -1.51 22.03 -3.35
C GLN A 241 -0.45 22.55 -2.37
N CYS A 242 0.03 23.79 -2.55
CA CYS A 242 1.03 24.39 -1.66
C CYS A 242 0.53 24.51 -0.21
N TYR A 243 -0.74 24.87 -0.01
CA TYR A 243 -1.33 24.89 1.33
C TYR A 243 -1.36 23.49 1.95
N CYS A 244 -1.86 22.49 1.22
CA CYS A 244 -1.98 21.12 1.68
C CYS A 244 -0.63 20.46 1.99
N GLU A 245 0.43 20.83 1.29
CA GLU A 245 1.79 20.37 1.55
C GLU A 245 2.43 21.03 2.79
N SER A 246 1.94 22.20 3.18
CA SER A 246 2.47 22.95 4.31
C SER A 246 2.00 22.38 5.65
N GLU A 247 2.75 22.69 6.72
CA GLU A 247 2.32 22.33 8.07
C GLU A 247 1.03 23.05 8.49
N ASP A 248 0.76 24.24 7.93
CA ASP A 248 -0.43 25.05 8.22
C ASP A 248 -1.70 24.21 8.01
N PHE A 249 -1.81 23.51 6.88
CA PHE A 249 -2.99 22.66 6.60
C PHE A 249 -3.22 21.60 7.67
N SER A 250 -2.18 20.85 8.02
CA SER A 250 -2.31 19.80 9.04
C SER A 250 -2.69 20.38 10.41
N LYS A 251 -2.11 21.54 10.78
CA LYS A 251 -2.42 22.23 12.04
C LYS A 251 -3.86 22.73 12.05
N ASP A 252 -4.28 23.41 10.99
CA ASP A 252 -5.63 23.98 10.87
C ASP A 252 -6.71 22.90 10.89
N VAL A 253 -6.52 21.81 10.15
CA VAL A 253 -7.47 20.68 10.18
C VAL A 253 -7.56 20.08 11.58
N ARG A 254 -6.45 20.00 12.32
CA ARG A 254 -6.41 19.43 13.68
C ARG A 254 -7.08 20.32 14.71
N LYS A 255 -7.07 21.65 14.52
CA LYS A 255 -7.87 22.59 15.31
C LYS A 255 -9.37 22.39 15.10
N VAL A 256 -9.78 22.10 13.88
CA VAL A 256 -11.18 21.81 13.53
C VAL A 256 -11.60 20.41 13.97
N ASN A 257 -10.71 19.41 13.87
CA ASN A 257 -11.00 18.02 14.23
C ASN A 257 -9.75 17.26 14.74
N ASP A 258 -9.75 16.99 16.04
CA ASP A 258 -8.65 16.31 16.75
C ASP A 258 -8.80 14.76 16.81
N LYS A 259 -9.65 14.15 15.96
CA LYS A 259 -9.70 12.68 15.86
C LYS A 259 -8.53 12.15 15.06
N LEU A 260 -7.92 11.05 15.51
CA LEU A 260 -6.86 10.35 14.77
C LEU A 260 -7.18 10.20 13.27
N ALA A 261 -8.40 9.73 12.97
CA ALA A 261 -8.99 9.68 11.64
C ALA A 261 -9.96 10.86 11.42
N VAL A 262 -9.63 11.73 10.46
CA VAL A 262 -10.47 12.87 10.06
C VAL A 262 -11.41 12.43 8.94
N LYS A 263 -12.67 12.89 8.95
CA LYS A 263 -13.57 12.69 7.79
C LYS A 263 -13.31 13.76 6.72
N THR A 264 -13.45 13.40 5.45
CA THR A 264 -13.17 14.26 4.27
C THR A 264 -13.76 15.67 4.37
N GLN A 265 -15.02 15.78 4.81
CA GLN A 265 -15.71 17.07 4.94
C GLN A 265 -15.01 18.11 5.84
N TYR A 266 -14.22 17.68 6.83
CA TYR A 266 -13.52 18.59 7.74
C TYR A 266 -12.31 19.26 7.10
N LEU A 267 -11.74 18.64 6.06
CA LEU A 267 -10.60 19.20 5.33
C LEU A 267 -10.93 20.55 4.69
N LEU A 268 -12.21 20.80 4.40
CA LEU A 268 -12.69 22.02 3.76
C LEU A 268 -12.98 23.16 4.75
N GLN A 269 -13.13 22.87 6.03
CA GLN A 269 -13.63 23.82 7.04
C GLN A 269 -12.50 24.59 7.72
N VAL A 270 -11.38 24.76 7.02
CA VAL A 270 -10.15 25.40 7.50
C VAL A 270 -9.96 26.77 6.86
N PRO A 271 -9.36 27.75 7.57
CA PRO A 271 -9.01 29.05 7.01
C PRO A 271 -8.16 28.90 5.75
N PHE A 272 -8.45 29.70 4.71
CA PHE A 272 -7.68 29.66 3.48
C PHE A 272 -7.55 31.03 2.83
N ASN A 273 -6.32 31.55 2.77
CA ASN A 273 -6.00 32.79 2.08
C ASN A 273 -5.47 32.50 0.67
N LEU A 274 -6.34 32.64 -0.33
CA LEU A 274 -5.99 32.36 -1.73
C LEU A 274 -4.80 33.20 -2.21
N ASN A 275 -4.76 34.50 -1.90
CA ASN A 275 -3.70 35.41 -2.37
C ASN A 275 -2.32 35.03 -1.81
N LYS A 276 -2.24 34.67 -0.52
CA LYS A 276 -1.02 34.13 0.10
C LYS A 276 -0.54 32.91 -0.67
N TRP A 277 -1.41 31.94 -0.91
CA TRP A 277 -1.03 30.67 -1.49
C TRP A 277 -0.79 30.73 -3.00
N LEU A 278 -1.42 31.65 -3.73
CA LEU A 278 -1.07 31.95 -5.13
C LEU A 278 0.36 32.49 -5.24
N LYS A 279 0.78 33.38 -4.32
CA LYS A 279 2.15 33.88 -4.28
C LYS A 279 3.15 32.76 -4.01
N VAL A 280 2.90 31.93 -2.98
CA VAL A 280 3.74 30.77 -2.66
C VAL A 280 3.82 29.81 -3.84
N ALA A 281 2.70 29.55 -4.53
CA ALA A 281 2.67 28.69 -5.71
C ALA A 281 3.48 29.26 -6.87
N GLY A 282 3.43 30.57 -7.12
CA GLY A 282 4.23 31.23 -8.16
C GLY A 282 5.74 31.16 -7.90
N GLU A 283 6.15 31.21 -6.62
CA GLU A 283 7.56 31.06 -6.22
C GLU A 283 8.02 29.59 -6.28
N LYS A 284 7.18 28.66 -5.81
CA LYS A 284 7.52 27.23 -5.71
C LYS A 284 7.44 26.49 -7.04
N TYR A 285 6.45 26.83 -7.87
CA TYR A 285 6.13 26.16 -9.13
C TYR A 285 5.94 27.16 -10.28
N PRO A 286 6.95 28.02 -10.59
CA PRO A 286 6.82 29.05 -11.62
C PRO A 286 6.55 28.49 -13.03
N LYS A 287 6.95 27.23 -13.27
CA LYS A 287 6.74 26.50 -14.53
C LYS A 287 5.61 25.46 -14.44
N GLY A 288 4.82 25.50 -13.37
CA GLY A 288 3.78 24.51 -13.08
C GLY A 288 4.26 23.38 -12.17
N PHE A 289 3.30 22.56 -11.72
CA PHE A 289 3.57 21.37 -10.91
C PHE A 289 4.17 20.27 -11.78
N PRO A 290 5.14 19.48 -11.28
CA PRO A 290 5.74 18.41 -12.08
C PRO A 290 4.71 17.35 -12.49
N LEU A 291 4.78 16.93 -13.75
CA LEU A 291 4.06 15.75 -14.25
C LEU A 291 4.51 14.48 -13.48
N PRO A 292 3.77 13.36 -13.54
CA PRO A 292 4.11 12.15 -12.79
C PRO A 292 5.51 11.62 -13.07
N TYR A 293 6.30 11.42 -12.02
CA TYR A 293 7.63 10.78 -12.07
C TYR A 293 7.87 9.99 -10.78
N SER A 294 8.66 8.91 -10.86
CA SER A 294 9.09 8.19 -9.67
C SER A 294 10.35 7.35 -9.88
N ASN A 295 11.19 7.31 -8.85
CA ASN A 295 12.32 6.39 -8.71
C ASN A 295 12.01 5.21 -7.75
N ASP A 296 10.77 5.12 -7.26
CA ASP A 296 10.33 4.09 -6.33
C ASP A 296 9.72 2.92 -7.11
N PRO A 297 10.35 1.73 -7.12
CA PRO A 297 9.88 0.59 -7.91
C PRO A 297 8.55 0.02 -7.43
N THR A 298 8.01 0.49 -6.29
CA THR A 298 6.66 0.13 -5.83
C THR A 298 5.58 1.03 -6.40
N GLN A 299 5.92 1.99 -7.27
CA GLN A 299 4.95 2.83 -7.96
C GLN A 299 4.76 2.41 -9.42
N TRP A 300 3.53 2.37 -9.92
CA TRP A 300 3.27 1.96 -11.31
C TRP A 300 3.81 2.97 -12.34
N ILE A 301 4.10 4.21 -11.92
CA ILE A 301 4.75 5.28 -12.70
C ILE A 301 6.28 5.21 -12.68
N PHE A 302 6.88 4.16 -12.11
CA PHE A 302 8.33 3.99 -12.06
C PHE A 302 8.91 3.73 -13.45
N HIS A 303 10.07 4.34 -13.74
CA HIS A 303 10.70 4.29 -15.07
C HIS A 303 11.34 2.92 -15.42
N GLY A 304 11.44 1.98 -14.47
CA GLY A 304 11.94 0.62 -14.70
C GLY A 304 13.46 0.47 -14.79
N HIS A 305 14.22 1.57 -14.89
CA HIS A 305 15.68 1.51 -15.01
C HIS A 305 16.36 1.21 -13.65
N PRO A 306 17.37 0.33 -13.58
CA PRO A 306 18.03 -0.03 -12.33
C PRO A 306 18.61 1.16 -11.55
N CYS A 307 19.39 2.04 -12.19
CA CYS A 307 20.09 3.13 -11.51
C CYS A 307 19.74 4.55 -11.96
N SER A 308 19.19 4.82 -13.16
CA SER A 308 18.71 6.16 -13.51
C SER A 308 17.74 6.72 -12.48
N SER A 309 17.69 8.05 -12.40
CA SER A 309 16.77 8.77 -11.53
C SER A 309 16.16 9.96 -12.27
N VAL A 310 14.90 10.24 -11.99
CA VAL A 310 14.24 11.49 -12.34
C VAL A 310 13.91 12.22 -11.05
N VAL A 311 14.37 13.45 -10.93
CA VAL A 311 14.24 14.26 -9.72
C VAL A 311 13.60 15.60 -10.02
N TRP A 312 13.09 16.26 -8.98
CA TRP A 312 12.71 17.66 -9.07
C TRP A 312 13.93 18.51 -8.73
N ASP A 313 14.31 19.38 -9.64
CA ASP A 313 15.41 20.32 -9.48
C ASP A 313 14.88 21.61 -8.86
N GLU A 314 15.35 21.93 -7.65
CA GLU A 314 14.91 23.10 -6.90
C GLU A 314 15.46 24.42 -7.44
N GLU A 315 16.53 24.42 -8.23
CA GLU A 315 17.09 25.62 -8.86
C GLU A 315 16.33 25.95 -10.14
N THR A 316 16.16 24.95 -11.02
CA THR A 316 15.49 25.16 -12.31
C THR A 316 13.97 25.08 -12.23
N LYS A 317 13.42 24.58 -11.11
CA LYS A 317 11.99 24.35 -10.86
C LYS A 317 11.34 23.50 -11.97
N THR A 318 12.03 22.44 -12.37
CA THR A 318 11.60 21.45 -13.37
C THR A 318 12.00 20.05 -12.95
N THR A 319 11.44 19.03 -13.61
CA THR A 319 12.02 17.68 -13.56
C THR A 319 13.31 17.63 -14.37
N SER A 320 14.24 16.77 -13.96
CA SER A 320 15.49 16.49 -14.66
C SER A 320 15.94 15.07 -14.39
N ILE A 321 16.77 14.51 -15.28
CA ILE A 321 17.49 13.27 -15.00
C ILE A 321 18.59 13.59 -13.99
N GLY A 322 18.52 12.95 -12.83
CA GLY A 322 19.47 13.14 -11.73
C GLY A 322 20.65 12.18 -11.81
N ASP A 323 21.43 12.14 -10.72
CA ASP A 323 22.55 11.22 -10.59
C ASP A 323 22.10 9.75 -10.64
N LEU A 324 23.02 8.88 -11.08
CA LEU A 324 22.81 7.44 -11.02
C LEU A 324 22.73 7.01 -9.56
N ARG A 325 21.65 6.33 -9.23
CA ARG A 325 21.37 5.81 -7.89
C ARG A 325 22.32 4.69 -7.54
N GLU A 326 22.61 4.56 -6.25
CA GLU A 326 23.39 3.45 -5.67
C GLU A 326 22.71 2.93 -4.39
N ASP A 327 21.39 3.06 -4.32
CA ASP A 327 20.56 2.65 -3.18
C ASP A 327 20.16 1.16 -3.23
N ASP A 328 19.51 0.68 -2.17
CA ASP A 328 19.17 -0.73 -1.97
C ASP A 328 18.12 -1.28 -2.95
N THR A 329 17.44 -0.41 -3.71
CA THR A 329 16.49 -0.82 -4.75
C THR A 329 17.16 -1.11 -6.09
N VAL A 330 18.38 -0.61 -6.35
CA VAL A 330 19.05 -0.78 -7.65
C VAL A 330 19.24 -2.26 -7.99
N LEU A 331 19.79 -3.03 -7.03
CA LEU A 331 20.00 -4.47 -7.22
C LEU A 331 18.68 -5.23 -7.35
N GLN A 332 17.63 -4.81 -6.63
CA GLN A 332 16.29 -5.40 -6.74
C GLN A 332 15.69 -5.20 -8.13
N VAL A 333 15.81 -4.00 -8.69
CA VAL A 333 15.34 -3.67 -10.04
C VAL A 333 16.17 -4.39 -11.11
N ALA A 334 17.49 -4.47 -10.93
CA ALA A 334 18.37 -5.21 -11.84
C ALA A 334 18.01 -6.70 -11.91
N VAL A 335 17.72 -7.34 -10.77
CA VAL A 335 17.23 -8.73 -10.74
C VAL A 335 15.87 -8.86 -11.41
N ALA A 336 14.90 -7.98 -11.10
CA ALA A 336 13.59 -8.02 -11.75
C ALA A 336 13.70 -7.85 -13.28
N ARG A 337 14.57 -6.95 -13.75
CA ARG A 337 14.87 -6.76 -15.18
C ARG A 337 15.51 -8.00 -15.79
N LEU A 338 16.52 -8.59 -15.12
CA LEU A 338 17.17 -9.83 -15.55
C LEU A 338 16.13 -10.94 -15.79
N LEU A 339 15.13 -11.04 -14.92
CA LEU A 339 14.03 -12.01 -15.02
C LEU A 339 12.88 -11.58 -15.95
N GLY A 340 13.06 -10.53 -16.74
CA GLY A 340 12.12 -10.08 -17.78
C GLY A 340 10.91 -9.31 -17.28
N TYR A 341 10.90 -8.84 -16.03
CA TYR A 341 9.84 -7.98 -15.53
C TYR A 341 9.98 -6.54 -16.08
N ARG A 342 8.86 -5.96 -16.49
CA ARG A 342 8.76 -4.56 -16.95
C ARG A 342 7.65 -3.86 -16.17
N TRP A 343 7.87 -2.59 -15.83
CA TRP A 343 6.90 -1.82 -15.06
C TRP A 343 5.76 -1.30 -15.95
N PRO A 344 4.55 -1.06 -15.39
CA PRO A 344 3.41 -0.60 -16.17
C PRO A 344 3.66 0.65 -17.01
N ALA A 345 4.40 1.63 -16.47
CA ALA A 345 4.74 2.86 -17.18
C ALA A 345 5.52 2.62 -18.49
N GLU A 346 6.29 1.53 -18.58
CA GLU A 346 7.01 1.15 -19.80
C GLU A 346 6.10 0.53 -20.87
N LEU A 347 4.91 0.06 -20.48
CA LEU A 347 3.98 -0.69 -21.32
C LEU A 347 2.77 0.16 -21.77
N ASP A 348 2.57 1.31 -21.15
CA ASP A 348 1.46 2.22 -21.41
C ASP A 348 1.95 3.51 -22.08
N GLU A 349 1.74 3.60 -23.39
CA GLU A 349 2.12 4.76 -24.21
C GLU A 349 1.28 6.00 -23.87
N GLU A 350 0.05 5.81 -23.39
CA GLU A 350 -0.91 6.89 -23.09
C GLU A 350 -0.76 7.43 -21.66
N MET A 351 0.03 6.76 -20.80
CA MET A 351 0.25 7.20 -19.43
C MET A 351 0.88 8.60 -19.38
N GLU A 352 0.21 9.54 -18.71
CA GLU A 352 0.76 10.88 -18.47
C GLU A 352 1.95 10.80 -17.52
N LEU A 353 3.14 11.16 -18.01
CA LEU A 353 4.42 11.07 -17.29
C LEU A 353 5.28 12.30 -17.61
N ALA A 354 6.25 12.60 -16.74
CA ALA A 354 7.28 13.60 -17.03
C ALA A 354 8.10 13.21 -18.27
N PRO A 355 8.52 14.17 -19.12
CA PRO A 355 9.30 13.87 -20.34
C PRO A 355 10.57 13.07 -20.06
N GLU A 356 11.24 13.35 -18.95
CA GLU A 356 12.50 12.69 -18.55
C GLU A 356 12.29 11.20 -18.25
N ILE A 357 11.09 10.78 -17.83
CA ILE A 357 10.76 9.36 -17.66
C ILE A 357 10.79 8.65 -19.03
N ARG A 358 10.28 9.30 -20.08
CA ARG A 358 10.29 8.75 -21.45
C ARG A 358 11.71 8.68 -22.00
N GLU A 359 12.58 9.64 -21.67
CA GLU A 359 14.01 9.56 -21.98
C GLU A 359 14.68 8.36 -21.31
N VAL A 360 14.38 8.10 -20.03
CA VAL A 360 14.89 6.94 -19.30
C VAL A 360 14.36 5.62 -19.88
N PHE A 361 13.13 5.56 -20.39
CA PHE A 361 12.64 4.37 -21.11
C PHE A 361 13.50 4.01 -22.32
N ALA A 362 13.94 5.00 -23.08
CA ALA A 362 14.79 4.75 -24.24
C ALA A 362 16.13 4.13 -23.84
N GLN A 363 16.64 4.43 -22.63
CA GLN A 363 17.87 3.85 -22.07
C GLN A 363 17.70 2.37 -21.73
N ASN A 364 16.49 1.91 -21.38
CA ASN A 364 16.25 0.50 -21.01
C ASN A 364 16.54 -0.50 -22.15
N LYS A 365 16.67 -0.05 -23.41
CA LYS A 365 17.06 -0.88 -24.55
C LYS A 365 18.42 -1.56 -24.40
N VAL A 366 19.31 -1.01 -23.55
CA VAL A 366 20.63 -1.62 -23.30
C VAL A 366 20.54 -3.00 -22.63
N PHE A 367 19.36 -3.35 -22.07
CA PHE A 367 19.13 -4.66 -21.47
C PHE A 367 18.68 -5.71 -22.49
N ASP A 368 18.38 -5.31 -23.73
CA ASP A 368 17.96 -6.23 -24.79
C ASP A 368 19.06 -7.30 -25.01
N GLY A 369 18.69 -8.58 -24.88
CA GLY A 369 19.62 -9.72 -24.98
C GLY A 369 20.33 -10.12 -23.67
N LEU A 370 20.19 -9.33 -22.59
CA LEU A 370 20.64 -9.72 -21.24
C LEU A 370 19.51 -10.29 -20.39
N VAL A 371 18.26 -9.97 -20.76
CA VAL A 371 17.04 -10.44 -20.13
C VAL A 371 16.82 -11.93 -20.41
N ASP A 372 16.45 -12.67 -19.37
CA ASP A 372 16.03 -14.06 -19.43
C ASP A 372 14.69 -14.22 -20.15
N ASP A 373 14.57 -15.25 -20.98
CA ASP A 373 13.44 -15.45 -21.87
C ASP A 373 12.29 -16.25 -21.25
N ASP A 374 12.55 -17.04 -20.21
CA ASP A 374 11.55 -17.85 -19.53
C ASP A 374 11.34 -17.56 -18.05
N GLY A 375 12.08 -16.59 -17.53
CA GLY A 375 11.94 -16.09 -16.18
C GLY A 375 12.50 -17.06 -15.14
N ILE A 376 13.46 -17.92 -15.49
CA ILE A 376 14.13 -18.84 -14.57
C ILE A 376 15.64 -18.59 -14.63
N VAL A 377 16.19 -18.02 -13.56
CA VAL A 377 17.63 -17.77 -13.44
C VAL A 377 18.20 -18.58 -12.29
N CYS A 378 18.94 -19.64 -12.63
CA CYS A 378 19.67 -20.45 -11.67
C CYS A 378 20.85 -19.66 -11.07
N ILE A 379 20.99 -19.69 -9.75
CA ILE A 379 22.15 -19.09 -9.07
C ILE A 379 23.45 -19.84 -9.43
N PRO A 380 23.54 -21.19 -9.36
CA PRO A 380 24.67 -21.90 -9.94
C PRO A 380 24.61 -21.91 -11.48
N ALA A 381 25.75 -22.12 -12.13
CA ALA A 381 25.81 -22.39 -13.57
C ALA A 381 25.13 -23.72 -13.88
N ILE A 382 24.13 -23.69 -14.76
CA ILE A 382 23.30 -24.84 -15.14
C ILE A 382 23.03 -24.74 -16.65
N ARG A 383 23.01 -25.87 -17.36
CA ARG A 383 22.70 -25.94 -18.80
C ARG A 383 23.54 -25.01 -19.71
N GLY A 384 24.79 -24.74 -19.33
CA GLY A 384 25.66 -23.82 -20.07
C GLY A 384 25.32 -22.33 -19.91
N GLU A 385 24.30 -22.00 -19.12
CA GLU A 385 24.05 -20.64 -18.69
C GLU A 385 25.06 -20.19 -17.64
N LYS A 386 25.44 -18.91 -17.70
CA LYS A 386 26.30 -18.30 -16.68
C LYS A 386 25.58 -18.26 -15.33
N PRO A 387 26.31 -18.35 -14.20
CA PRO A 387 25.75 -18.12 -12.88
C PRO A 387 24.96 -16.79 -12.80
N ALA A 388 23.92 -16.75 -11.96
CA ALA A 388 23.10 -15.55 -11.78
C ALA A 388 23.91 -14.29 -11.42
N VAL A 389 25.04 -14.45 -10.70
CA VAL A 389 25.91 -13.32 -10.32
C VAL A 389 26.52 -12.63 -11.55
N ASP A 390 27.03 -13.40 -12.52
CA ASP A 390 27.63 -12.88 -13.74
C ASP A 390 26.56 -12.22 -14.64
N ARG A 391 25.38 -12.84 -14.69
CA ARG A 391 24.22 -12.30 -15.44
C ARG A 391 23.73 -10.99 -14.81
N LEU A 392 23.68 -10.90 -13.49
CA LEU A 392 23.34 -9.68 -12.77
C LEU A 392 24.39 -8.59 -12.98
N GLU A 393 25.68 -8.94 -12.91
CA GLU A 393 26.76 -7.99 -13.14
C GLU A 393 26.73 -7.43 -14.58
N ALA A 394 26.36 -8.25 -15.57
CA ALA A 394 26.15 -7.78 -16.94
C ALA A 394 25.02 -6.73 -17.04
N ILE A 395 23.89 -6.94 -16.33
CA ILE A 395 22.81 -5.94 -16.25
C ILE A 395 23.31 -4.65 -15.60
N LEU A 396 24.09 -4.73 -14.52
CA LEU A 396 24.63 -3.56 -13.84
C LEU A 396 25.64 -2.81 -14.71
N HIS A 397 26.53 -3.52 -15.39
CA HIS A 397 27.47 -2.93 -16.34
C HIS A 397 26.72 -2.21 -17.47
N ALA A 398 25.66 -2.81 -18.02
CA ALA A 398 24.82 -2.16 -19.02
C ALA A 398 24.09 -0.92 -18.48
N ALA A 399 23.60 -0.98 -17.24
CA ALA A 399 22.85 0.11 -16.60
C ALA A 399 23.73 1.33 -16.27
N TYR A 400 24.95 1.12 -15.77
CA TYR A 400 25.85 2.21 -15.40
C TYR A 400 26.77 2.67 -16.55
N GLY A 401 26.96 1.83 -17.59
CA GLY A 401 27.89 2.10 -18.68
C GLY A 401 29.30 2.42 -18.15
N ASP A 402 29.91 3.49 -18.65
CA ASP A 402 31.26 3.93 -18.26
C ASP A 402 31.39 4.34 -16.78
N LYS A 403 30.27 4.52 -16.06
CA LYS A 403 30.27 4.81 -14.62
C LYS A 403 30.41 3.55 -13.77
N TRP A 404 30.25 2.36 -14.34
CA TRP A 404 30.43 1.11 -13.62
C TRP A 404 31.85 1.00 -13.09
N SER A 405 32.00 0.76 -11.78
CA SER A 405 33.30 0.67 -11.13
C SER A 405 33.23 -0.14 -9.84
N ALA A 406 34.38 -0.54 -9.32
CA ALA A 406 34.48 -1.21 -8.02
C ALA A 406 33.89 -0.37 -6.88
N THR A 407 33.98 0.97 -6.96
CA THR A 407 33.37 1.88 -5.99
C THR A 407 31.85 1.79 -6.00
N VAL A 408 31.23 1.84 -7.18
CA VAL A 408 29.78 1.70 -7.35
C VAL A 408 29.31 0.35 -6.81
N LEU A 409 29.99 -0.74 -7.19
CA LEU A 409 29.68 -2.08 -6.68
C LEU A 409 29.76 -2.14 -5.14
N ASN A 410 30.80 -1.56 -4.53
CA ASN A 410 30.94 -1.53 -3.08
C ASN A 410 29.83 -0.73 -2.39
N ASN A 411 29.41 0.40 -2.97
CA ASN A 411 28.31 1.21 -2.45
C ASN A 411 26.97 0.46 -2.54
N LEU A 412 26.71 -0.20 -3.66
CA LEU A 412 25.55 -1.07 -3.84
C LEU A 412 25.53 -2.20 -2.81
N LEU A 413 26.65 -2.91 -2.64
CA LEU A 413 26.77 -4.00 -1.65
C LEU A 413 26.56 -3.50 -0.23
N LYS A 414 27.10 -2.32 0.12
CA LYS A 414 26.88 -1.67 1.42
C LYS A 414 25.40 -1.33 1.64
N SER A 415 24.70 -0.83 0.62
CA SER A 415 23.27 -0.48 0.72
C SER A 415 22.41 -1.71 1.09
N VAL A 416 22.71 -2.87 0.49
CA VAL A 416 22.03 -4.14 0.78
C VAL A 416 22.68 -4.95 1.90
N LYS A 417 23.69 -4.37 2.57
CA LYS A 417 24.44 -4.94 3.68
C LYS A 417 25.12 -6.28 3.34
N SER A 418 25.58 -6.50 2.11
CA SER A 418 26.28 -7.72 1.68
C SER A 418 27.78 -7.48 1.47
N ARG A 419 28.56 -8.57 1.38
CA ARG A 419 30.00 -8.54 1.07
C ARG A 419 30.28 -8.71 -0.41
N ASP A 420 29.44 -9.48 -1.10
CA ASP A 420 29.47 -9.67 -2.54
C ASP A 420 28.05 -9.99 -3.07
N LEU A 421 27.92 -10.00 -4.40
CA LEU A 421 26.64 -10.21 -5.08
C LEU A 421 26.12 -11.64 -4.93
N ASN A 422 26.99 -12.66 -4.89
CA ASN A 422 26.56 -14.05 -4.73
C ASN A 422 25.99 -14.31 -3.33
N ILE A 423 26.65 -13.83 -2.28
CA ILE A 423 26.11 -13.87 -0.90
C ILE A 423 24.81 -13.09 -0.82
N TRP A 424 24.71 -11.94 -1.49
CA TRP A 424 23.46 -11.18 -1.49
C TRP A 424 22.32 -11.96 -2.15
N LEU A 425 22.54 -12.49 -3.36
CA LEU A 425 21.56 -13.29 -4.10
C LEU A 425 21.10 -14.52 -3.31
N ARG A 426 22.04 -15.24 -2.68
CA ARG A 426 21.73 -16.45 -1.91
C ARG A 426 21.02 -16.13 -0.60
N ASP A 427 21.49 -15.14 0.16
CA ASP A 427 21.09 -15.02 1.57
C ASP A 427 20.09 -13.91 1.85
N LYS A 428 20.14 -12.81 1.09
CA LYS A 428 19.48 -11.54 1.45
C LYS A 428 18.45 -11.08 0.46
N PHE A 429 18.64 -11.36 -0.83
CA PHE A 429 17.80 -10.88 -1.92
C PHE A 429 16.33 -11.12 -1.64
N PHE A 430 15.92 -12.38 -1.39
CA PHE A 430 14.50 -12.71 -1.28
C PHE A 430 13.83 -12.10 -0.04
N GLU A 431 14.55 -11.99 1.08
CA GLU A 431 14.01 -11.33 2.28
C GLU A 431 13.81 -9.82 2.04
N GLN A 432 14.78 -9.17 1.38
CA GLN A 432 14.68 -7.76 1.02
C GLN A 432 13.59 -7.53 -0.03
N HIS A 433 13.48 -8.40 -1.03
CA HIS A 433 12.44 -8.36 -2.06
C HIS A 433 11.04 -8.51 -1.43
N CYS A 434 10.90 -9.45 -0.49
CA CYS A 434 9.68 -9.58 0.31
C CYS A 434 9.34 -8.29 1.07
N LYS A 435 10.31 -7.61 1.68
CA LYS A 435 10.06 -6.37 2.44
C LYS A 435 9.69 -5.21 1.51
N LEU A 436 10.45 -5.01 0.43
CA LEU A 436 10.24 -3.94 -0.56
C LEU A 436 8.83 -4.03 -1.18
N PHE A 437 8.42 -5.23 -1.58
CA PHE A 437 7.13 -5.46 -2.23
C PHE A 437 6.04 -5.91 -1.24
N GLN A 438 6.06 -5.37 -0.01
CA GLN A 438 4.97 -5.49 0.98
C GLN A 438 4.53 -6.94 1.29
N HIS A 439 5.49 -7.87 1.36
CA HIS A 439 5.30 -9.32 1.49
C HIS A 439 4.39 -9.91 0.41
N ARG A 440 4.49 -9.35 -0.81
CA ARG A 440 3.94 -9.84 -2.07
C ARG A 440 5.07 -9.90 -3.12
N PRO A 441 6.12 -10.73 -2.90
CA PRO A 441 7.23 -10.84 -3.83
C PRO A 441 6.76 -11.43 -5.17
N PHE A 442 7.26 -10.90 -6.29
CA PHE A 442 6.98 -11.43 -7.62
C PHE A 442 8.23 -12.04 -8.29
N ILE A 443 9.41 -11.87 -7.70
CA ILE A 443 10.56 -12.73 -7.97
C ILE A 443 10.71 -13.69 -6.79
N TRP A 444 10.49 -14.97 -7.06
CA TRP A 444 10.55 -16.03 -6.06
C TRP A 444 11.92 -16.66 -6.04
N HIS A 445 12.39 -17.00 -4.83
CA HIS A 445 13.66 -17.67 -4.64
C HIS A 445 13.41 -19.08 -4.13
N ILE A 446 13.48 -20.05 -5.04
CA ILE A 446 13.25 -21.48 -4.79
C ILE A 446 14.61 -22.15 -4.67
N TRP A 447 14.79 -23.00 -3.66
CA TRP A 447 16.07 -23.64 -3.37
C TRP A 447 15.88 -24.99 -2.67
N ASP A 448 16.95 -25.78 -2.60
CA ASP A 448 16.94 -27.13 -2.03
C ASP A 448 17.29 -27.20 -0.53
N GLY A 449 17.60 -26.05 0.09
CA GLY A 449 17.98 -25.94 1.50
C GLY A 449 19.48 -25.96 1.77
N ILE A 450 20.31 -26.21 0.76
CA ILE A 450 21.76 -26.29 0.89
C ILE A 450 22.41 -24.96 0.41
N PRO A 451 23.35 -24.36 1.18
CA PRO A 451 23.95 -23.06 0.82
C PRO A 451 24.58 -23.00 -0.58
N ASP A 452 25.28 -24.06 -0.99
CA ASP A 452 25.94 -24.26 -2.28
C ASP A 452 25.17 -25.25 -3.18
N GLY A 453 23.93 -25.57 -2.84
CA GLY A 453 23.04 -26.43 -3.61
C GLY A 453 22.30 -25.72 -4.74
N PHE A 454 21.26 -26.39 -5.24
CA PHE A 454 20.37 -25.85 -6.25
C PHE A 454 19.61 -24.65 -5.70
N SER A 455 19.57 -23.59 -6.49
CA SER A 455 18.82 -22.39 -6.19
C SER A 455 18.46 -21.67 -7.47
N ALA A 456 17.23 -21.21 -7.60
CA ALA A 456 16.73 -20.46 -8.74
C ALA A 456 15.92 -19.25 -8.29
N LEU A 457 16.09 -18.16 -9.03
CA LEU A 457 15.19 -17.02 -9.02
C LEU A 457 14.16 -17.23 -10.13
N VAL A 458 12.89 -16.98 -9.83
CA VAL A 458 11.80 -17.28 -10.75
C VAL A 458 10.82 -16.12 -10.83
N ASN A 459 10.50 -15.69 -12.03
CA ASN A 459 9.49 -14.67 -12.28
C ASN A 459 8.08 -15.28 -12.11
N TYR A 460 7.39 -14.89 -11.05
CA TYR A 460 6.03 -15.34 -10.74
C TYR A 460 5.06 -15.16 -11.91
N HIS A 461 5.22 -14.11 -12.73
CA HIS A 461 4.34 -13.85 -13.86
C HIS A 461 4.52 -14.81 -15.04
N GLN A 462 5.65 -15.53 -15.06
CA GLN A 462 5.99 -16.50 -16.11
C GLN A 462 5.97 -17.95 -15.59
N LEU A 463 5.85 -18.15 -14.27
CA LEU A 463 5.75 -19.47 -13.64
C LEU A 463 4.34 -20.07 -13.79
N ASP A 464 3.91 -20.31 -15.03
CA ASP A 464 2.70 -21.09 -15.30
C ASP A 464 2.97 -22.61 -15.14
N TYR A 465 2.01 -23.45 -15.54
CA TYR A 465 2.17 -24.91 -15.50
C TYR A 465 3.45 -25.37 -16.24
N LYS A 466 3.70 -24.84 -17.44
CA LYS A 466 4.86 -25.20 -18.26
C LYS A 466 6.16 -24.61 -17.70
N GLY A 467 6.09 -23.40 -17.13
CA GLY A 467 7.21 -22.79 -16.41
C GLY A 467 7.65 -23.66 -15.24
N LEU A 468 6.71 -24.22 -14.47
CA LEU A 468 7.03 -25.13 -13.37
C LEU A 468 7.58 -26.47 -13.88
N GLU A 469 7.01 -27.05 -14.94
CA GLU A 469 7.58 -28.24 -15.59
C GLU A 469 9.02 -28.00 -16.05
N ARG A 470 9.31 -26.83 -16.60
CA ARG A 470 10.66 -26.47 -17.03
C ARG A 470 11.63 -26.34 -15.86
N LEU A 471 11.22 -25.68 -14.77
CA LEU A 471 12.03 -25.61 -13.55
C LEU A 471 12.39 -27.02 -13.05
N ILE A 472 11.43 -27.94 -13.06
CA ILE A 472 11.61 -29.33 -12.57
C ILE A 472 12.46 -30.15 -13.54
N TYR A 473 11.96 -30.35 -14.76
CA TYR A 473 12.45 -31.38 -15.68
C TYR A 473 13.57 -30.89 -16.60
N THR A 474 13.86 -29.58 -16.58
CA THR A 474 14.93 -29.00 -17.39
C THR A 474 16.06 -28.50 -16.51
N TYR A 475 15.79 -27.56 -15.60
CA TYR A 475 16.84 -26.95 -14.77
C TYR A 475 17.28 -27.85 -13.62
N LEU A 476 16.34 -28.34 -12.81
CA LEU A 476 16.66 -29.15 -11.65
C LEU A 476 17.15 -30.56 -12.04
N ASP A 477 16.63 -31.14 -13.12
CA ASP A 477 17.11 -32.44 -13.62
C ASP A 477 18.53 -32.38 -14.20
N ASP A 478 18.93 -31.27 -14.85
CA ASP A 478 20.33 -31.05 -15.27
C ASP A 478 21.27 -30.95 -14.06
N TRP A 479 20.85 -30.21 -13.03
CA TRP A 479 21.58 -30.14 -11.76
C TRP A 479 21.72 -31.50 -11.09
N ILE A 480 20.62 -32.27 -10.98
CA ILE A 480 20.64 -33.63 -10.40
C ILE A 480 21.59 -34.53 -11.19
N SER A 481 21.55 -34.46 -12.53
CA SER A 481 22.43 -35.25 -13.39
C SER A 481 23.91 -34.91 -13.16
N THR A 482 24.22 -33.62 -12.99
CA THR A 482 25.57 -33.14 -12.63
C THR A 482 26.00 -33.66 -11.26
N GLN A 483 25.12 -33.59 -10.24
CA GLN A 483 25.45 -34.09 -8.90
C GLN A 483 25.66 -35.61 -8.86
N ILE A 484 24.93 -36.38 -9.68
CA ILE A 484 25.16 -37.83 -9.83
C ILE A 484 26.57 -38.10 -10.38
N GLN A 485 27.03 -37.30 -11.33
CA GLN A 485 28.38 -37.46 -11.89
C GLN A 485 29.45 -37.08 -10.87
N LEU A 486 29.29 -35.96 -10.17
CA LEU A 486 30.21 -35.53 -9.11
C LEU A 486 30.30 -36.52 -7.95
N GLU A 487 29.18 -37.14 -7.57
CA GLU A 487 29.15 -38.21 -6.57
C GLU A 487 29.96 -39.43 -7.01
N LYS A 488 29.84 -39.83 -8.29
CA LYS A 488 30.66 -40.91 -8.86
C LYS A 488 32.14 -40.56 -8.92
N ASP A 489 32.45 -39.29 -9.15
CA ASP A 489 33.82 -38.78 -9.22
C ASP A 489 34.43 -38.56 -7.82
N GLY A 490 33.67 -38.80 -6.75
CA GLY A 490 34.13 -38.73 -5.36
C GLY A 490 34.17 -37.31 -4.78
N ASP A 491 33.43 -36.37 -5.37
CA ASP A 491 33.37 -34.98 -4.89
C ASP A 491 32.70 -34.88 -3.51
N GLU A 492 33.40 -34.27 -2.55
CA GLU A 492 32.92 -34.14 -1.18
C GLU A 492 31.62 -33.31 -1.14
N GLY A 493 30.56 -33.88 -0.54
CA GLY A 493 29.26 -33.21 -0.41
C GLY A 493 28.33 -33.34 -1.63
N ALA A 494 28.73 -34.02 -2.70
CA ALA A 494 27.83 -34.32 -3.84
C ALA A 494 26.63 -35.18 -3.42
N GLU A 495 26.82 -36.18 -2.55
CA GLU A 495 25.73 -37.01 -2.00
C GLU A 495 24.65 -36.16 -1.28
N ILE A 496 25.10 -35.18 -0.47
CA ILE A 496 24.20 -34.28 0.28
C ILE A 496 23.42 -33.39 -0.68
N ARG A 497 24.09 -32.77 -1.67
CA ARG A 497 23.45 -31.94 -2.70
C ARG A 497 22.47 -32.74 -3.55
N LEU A 498 22.82 -33.98 -3.90
CA LEU A 498 21.95 -34.87 -4.66
C LEU A 498 20.68 -35.23 -3.88
N ALA A 499 20.82 -35.59 -2.60
CA ALA A 499 19.68 -35.90 -1.73
C ALA A 499 18.75 -34.69 -1.56
N ALA A 500 19.30 -33.50 -1.33
CA ALA A 500 18.54 -32.25 -1.22
C ALA A 500 17.79 -31.91 -2.53
N SER A 501 18.47 -32.03 -3.67
CA SER A 501 17.89 -31.75 -4.98
C SER A 501 16.76 -32.71 -5.35
N ARG A 502 16.89 -34.00 -5.02
CA ARG A 502 15.82 -34.99 -5.18
C ARG A 502 14.61 -34.70 -4.29
N ASN A 503 14.84 -34.23 -3.05
CA ASN A 503 13.76 -33.81 -2.16
C ASN A 503 13.03 -32.58 -2.73
N LEU A 504 13.76 -31.56 -3.18
CA LEU A 504 13.17 -30.38 -3.83
C LEU A 504 12.35 -30.77 -5.05
N ARG A 505 12.89 -31.65 -5.91
CA ARG A 505 12.18 -32.16 -7.10
C ARG A 505 10.83 -32.76 -6.73
N LYS A 506 10.81 -33.64 -5.72
CA LYS A 506 9.57 -34.23 -5.22
C LYS A 506 8.58 -33.18 -4.72
N GLN A 507 9.03 -32.19 -3.95
CA GLN A 507 8.14 -31.11 -3.48
C GLN A 507 7.55 -30.29 -4.63
N LEU A 508 8.33 -30.02 -5.68
CA LEU A 508 7.84 -29.30 -6.86
C LEU A 508 6.87 -30.15 -7.70
N GLU A 509 7.11 -31.45 -7.85
CA GLU A 509 6.18 -32.40 -8.48
C GLU A 509 4.86 -32.49 -7.70
N ASP A 510 4.93 -32.54 -6.37
CA ASP A 510 3.74 -32.54 -5.50
C ASP A 510 2.93 -31.23 -5.66
N ILE A 511 3.58 -30.06 -5.80
CA ILE A 511 2.92 -28.78 -6.12
C ILE A 511 2.31 -28.80 -7.53
N LEU A 512 3.05 -29.33 -8.52
CA LEU A 512 2.62 -29.37 -9.91
C LEU A 512 1.29 -30.11 -10.06
N ILE A 513 1.16 -31.27 -9.40
CA ILE A 513 -0.08 -32.06 -9.41
C ILE A 513 -1.14 -31.55 -8.42
N GLY A 514 -0.73 -30.82 -7.38
CA GLY A 514 -1.60 -30.35 -6.29
C GLY A 514 -1.90 -31.42 -5.25
N GLU A 515 -0.87 -32.17 -4.85
CA GLU A 515 -0.96 -33.16 -3.77
C GLU A 515 -1.53 -32.52 -2.49
N LYS A 516 -2.14 -33.31 -1.61
CA LYS A 516 -2.96 -32.80 -0.48
C LYS A 516 -2.28 -31.65 0.30
N GLY A 517 -2.85 -30.46 0.21
CA GLY A 517 -2.41 -29.23 0.87
C GLY A 517 -1.54 -28.31 0.01
N LEU A 518 -1.15 -28.76 -1.18
CA LEU A 518 -0.21 -28.11 -2.10
C LEU A 518 -0.89 -27.63 -3.38
N ASP A 519 -2.20 -27.39 -3.31
CA ASP A 519 -2.95 -26.72 -4.35
C ASP A 519 -3.33 -25.28 -3.94
N ILE A 520 -3.89 -24.52 -4.89
CA ILE A 520 -4.34 -23.16 -4.63
C ILE A 520 -5.82 -23.20 -4.24
N PHE A 521 -6.12 -22.55 -3.12
CA PHE A 521 -7.49 -22.28 -2.68
C PHE A 521 -7.80 -20.78 -2.72
N VAL A 522 -8.91 -20.44 -3.36
CA VAL A 522 -9.34 -19.07 -3.60
C VAL A 522 -10.77 -18.87 -3.10
N ARG A 523 -10.92 -18.20 -1.95
CA ARG A 523 -12.22 -18.03 -1.28
C ARG A 523 -13.28 -17.35 -2.17
N TRP A 524 -12.91 -16.44 -3.06
CA TRP A 524 -13.89 -15.74 -3.89
C TRP A 524 -14.29 -16.48 -5.16
N LYS A 525 -13.76 -17.67 -5.41
CA LYS A 525 -14.12 -18.54 -6.53
C LYS A 525 -15.07 -19.64 -6.07
N SER A 526 -15.97 -20.04 -6.96
CA SER A 526 -16.77 -21.25 -6.80
C SER A 526 -15.91 -22.51 -6.79
N LEU A 527 -16.49 -23.65 -6.42
CA LEU A 527 -15.79 -24.93 -6.40
C LEU A 527 -15.24 -25.31 -7.78
N ALA A 528 -16.01 -25.07 -8.85
CA ALA A 528 -15.59 -25.39 -10.22
C ALA A 528 -14.52 -24.44 -10.79
N GLU A 529 -14.46 -23.21 -10.30
CA GLU A 529 -13.45 -22.21 -10.68
C GLU A 529 -12.13 -22.38 -9.93
N GLN A 530 -12.06 -23.25 -8.92
CA GLN A 530 -10.81 -23.47 -8.17
C GLN A 530 -9.70 -24.02 -9.09
N PRO A 531 -8.46 -23.53 -8.97
CA PRO A 531 -7.31 -24.13 -9.63
C PRO A 531 -7.13 -25.60 -9.25
N ILE A 532 -6.65 -26.42 -10.19
CA ILE A 532 -6.32 -27.84 -9.98
C ILE A 532 -4.83 -27.99 -10.24
N GLY A 533 -4.08 -28.50 -9.26
CA GLY A 533 -2.62 -28.50 -9.32
C GLY A 533 -2.03 -27.10 -9.42
N TRP A 534 -0.88 -27.00 -10.07
CA TRP A 534 -0.26 -25.72 -10.40
C TRP A 534 -0.84 -25.14 -11.70
N ASN A 535 -1.97 -24.46 -11.58
CA ASN A 535 -2.54 -23.66 -12.67
C ASN A 535 -3.02 -22.31 -12.11
N PRO A 536 -2.09 -21.42 -11.72
CA PRO A 536 -2.44 -20.19 -11.02
C PRO A 536 -3.18 -19.21 -11.93
N ASP A 537 -4.19 -18.55 -11.37
CA ASP A 537 -4.71 -17.31 -11.95
C ASP A 537 -3.98 -16.13 -11.31
N LEU A 538 -3.17 -15.42 -12.08
CA LEU A 538 -2.37 -14.31 -11.56
C LEU A 538 -3.23 -13.17 -11.00
N ASN A 539 -4.49 -13.04 -11.42
CA ASN A 539 -5.42 -12.04 -10.86
C ASN A 539 -5.80 -12.34 -9.41
N ASP A 540 -5.65 -13.58 -8.94
CA ASP A 540 -5.85 -13.91 -7.53
C ASP A 540 -4.76 -13.30 -6.64
N GLY A 541 -3.62 -12.95 -7.24
CA GLY A 541 -2.49 -12.25 -6.62
C GLY A 541 -1.52 -13.18 -5.88
N VAL A 542 -0.33 -12.65 -5.61
CA VAL A 542 0.78 -13.38 -4.99
C VAL A 542 0.37 -14.03 -3.68
N ARG A 543 -0.47 -13.37 -2.86
CA ARG A 543 -0.94 -13.92 -1.57
C ARG A 543 -1.44 -15.35 -1.70
N LEU A 544 -2.25 -15.64 -2.72
CA LEU A 544 -2.85 -16.96 -2.86
C LEU A 544 -1.92 -17.92 -3.61
N ASN A 545 -1.29 -17.43 -4.67
CA ASN A 545 -0.50 -18.28 -5.57
C ASN A 545 0.83 -18.74 -4.97
N ILE A 546 1.42 -17.99 -4.03
CA ILE A 546 2.67 -18.41 -3.37
C ILE A 546 2.46 -19.52 -2.32
N ARG A 547 1.20 -19.80 -1.95
CA ARG A 547 0.89 -20.65 -0.81
C ARG A 547 1.39 -22.10 -0.94
N PRO A 548 1.23 -22.80 -2.09
CA PRO A 548 1.75 -24.16 -2.23
C PRO A 548 3.24 -24.27 -1.93
N PHE A 549 4.03 -23.30 -2.41
CA PHE A 549 5.47 -23.22 -2.19
C PHE A 549 5.84 -23.04 -0.72
N MET A 550 5.00 -22.32 0.04
CA MET A 550 5.17 -22.16 1.50
C MET A 550 4.68 -23.36 2.31
N LYS A 551 3.73 -24.14 1.78
CA LYS A 551 3.13 -25.31 2.45
C LYS A 551 3.87 -26.60 2.18
N ALA A 552 4.67 -26.65 1.11
CA ALA A 552 5.62 -27.73 0.87
C ALA A 552 6.52 -27.94 2.10
N LYS A 553 7.11 -29.13 2.21
CA LYS A 553 7.98 -29.47 3.33
C LYS A 553 9.14 -28.49 3.40
N ASP A 554 9.37 -27.93 4.60
CA ASP A 554 10.47 -26.99 4.84
C ASP A 554 11.81 -27.63 4.47
N VAL A 555 12.54 -26.97 3.56
CA VAL A 555 13.91 -27.38 3.18
C VAL A 555 14.98 -26.58 3.93
N GLY A 556 14.61 -25.46 4.54
CA GLY A 556 15.52 -24.61 5.31
C GLY A 556 14.81 -23.90 6.46
N LYS A 557 14.36 -22.66 6.24
CA LYS A 557 13.65 -21.90 7.29
C LYS A 557 12.27 -22.50 7.54
N LYS A 558 11.91 -22.61 8.82
CA LYS A 558 10.58 -23.07 9.26
C LYS A 558 9.45 -22.22 8.68
N ASP A 559 8.40 -22.88 8.20
CA ASP A 559 7.23 -22.32 7.52
C ASP A 559 7.54 -21.50 6.25
N ALA A 560 8.68 -21.76 5.61
CA ALA A 560 9.04 -21.17 4.31
C ALA A 560 8.85 -22.16 3.16
N GLY A 561 8.58 -23.43 3.46
CA GLY A 561 8.51 -24.52 2.50
C GLY A 561 9.80 -24.60 1.68
N ILE A 562 9.66 -24.47 0.36
CA ILE A 562 10.77 -24.48 -0.60
C ILE A 562 11.31 -23.08 -0.96
N LEU A 563 10.82 -22.03 -0.29
CA LEU A 563 11.31 -20.66 -0.49
C LEU A 563 12.48 -20.34 0.42
N ARG A 564 13.36 -19.42 -0.02
CA ARG A 564 14.53 -19.01 0.75
C ARG A 564 14.23 -18.33 2.09
N SER A 565 13.09 -17.64 2.17
CA SER A 565 12.64 -16.92 3.37
C SER A 565 11.13 -16.95 3.45
N LYS A 566 10.58 -16.66 4.63
CA LYS A 566 9.14 -16.63 4.86
C LYS A 566 8.57 -15.23 4.61
N PRO A 567 7.75 -15.01 3.58
CA PRO A 567 6.98 -13.77 3.48
C PRO A 567 6.00 -13.66 4.65
N ASN A 568 5.85 -12.46 5.23
CA ASN A 568 4.92 -12.21 6.33
C ASN A 568 3.50 -12.01 5.78
N ILE A 569 2.88 -13.11 5.37
CA ILE A 569 1.52 -13.13 4.83
C ILE A 569 0.54 -13.54 5.94
N HIS A 570 -0.55 -12.79 6.07
CA HIS A 570 -1.64 -13.14 6.97
C HIS A 570 -2.51 -14.24 6.32
N TRP A 571 -2.51 -15.44 6.88
CA TRP A 571 -3.27 -16.60 6.37
C TRP A 571 -4.57 -16.88 7.11
N LYS A 572 -4.75 -16.28 8.30
CA LYS A 572 -5.95 -16.48 9.13
C LYS A 572 -7.17 -15.81 8.48
N LYS A 573 -8.31 -15.96 9.14
CA LYS A 573 -9.58 -15.32 8.80
C LYS A 573 -9.41 -13.85 8.42
N ASP A 574 -9.94 -13.46 7.26
CA ASP A 574 -10.01 -12.06 6.86
C ASP A 574 -11.10 -11.32 7.63
N ARG A 575 -10.93 -10.01 7.84
CA ARG A 575 -11.95 -9.18 8.49
C ARG A 575 -13.21 -9.11 7.65
N GLY A 576 -14.36 -8.98 8.31
CA GLY A 576 -15.68 -8.89 7.66
C GLY A 576 -16.36 -10.25 7.55
N THR A 577 -17.50 -10.27 6.88
CA THR A 577 -18.28 -11.48 6.62
C THR A 577 -18.48 -11.68 5.13
N ASP A 578 -18.75 -12.92 4.72
CA ASP A 578 -19.20 -13.28 3.38
C ASP A 578 -20.72 -13.13 3.23
N VAL A 579 -21.14 -12.96 1.98
CA VAL A 579 -22.56 -12.90 1.62
C VAL A 579 -23.13 -14.32 1.59
N THR A 580 -24.44 -14.47 1.79
CA THR A 580 -25.11 -15.78 1.85
C THR A 580 -24.99 -16.59 0.57
N SER A 581 -24.77 -15.94 -0.58
CA SER A 581 -24.54 -16.60 -1.86
C SER A 581 -23.09 -17.05 -2.07
N ALA A 582 -22.17 -16.74 -1.15
CA ALA A 582 -20.79 -17.20 -1.25
C ALA A 582 -20.75 -18.73 -1.02
N PRO A 583 -20.02 -19.50 -1.84
CA PRO A 583 -19.92 -20.96 -1.70
C PRO A 583 -19.45 -21.41 -0.31
N TRP A 584 -18.67 -20.56 0.36
CA TRP A 584 -18.02 -20.85 1.64
C TRP A 584 -18.69 -20.15 2.82
N PHE A 585 -19.93 -19.69 2.67
CA PHE A 585 -20.61 -18.91 3.71
C PHE A 585 -20.72 -19.66 5.04
N ASP A 586 -21.00 -20.95 5.03
CA ASP A 586 -21.17 -21.76 6.24
C ASP A 586 -19.85 -22.32 6.81
N LEU A 587 -18.76 -22.20 6.05
CA LEU A 587 -17.46 -22.79 6.36
C LEU A 587 -16.90 -22.32 7.71
N GLY A 588 -17.26 -21.10 8.14
CA GLY A 588 -16.85 -20.58 9.44
C GLY A 588 -17.21 -21.49 10.62
N LEU A 589 -18.32 -22.22 10.55
CA LEU A 589 -18.79 -23.10 11.62
C LEU A 589 -17.85 -24.31 11.81
N GLU A 590 -17.26 -24.82 10.72
CA GLU A 590 -16.31 -25.94 10.75
C GLU A 590 -14.97 -25.57 11.41
N TYR A 591 -14.62 -24.28 11.37
CA TYR A 591 -13.37 -23.75 11.93
C TYR A 591 -13.55 -23.11 13.32
N GLY A 592 -14.66 -23.41 14.00
CA GLY A 592 -14.99 -22.85 15.33
C GLY A 592 -15.29 -21.35 15.32
N GLY A 593 -15.56 -20.80 14.13
CA GLY A 593 -15.95 -19.42 13.90
C GLY A 593 -17.46 -19.23 13.82
N LYS A 594 -17.86 -18.10 13.23
CA LYS A 594 -19.27 -17.76 12.96
C LYS A 594 -19.60 -18.00 11.50
N GLN A 595 -20.89 -18.19 11.23
CA GLN A 595 -21.41 -18.20 9.87
C GLN A 595 -21.03 -16.89 9.15
N GLY A 596 -20.59 -17.02 7.90
CA GLY A 596 -20.06 -15.95 7.08
C GLY A 596 -18.61 -15.59 7.36
N ASP A 597 -17.88 -16.31 8.22
CA ASP A 597 -16.46 -16.03 8.43
C ASP A 597 -15.65 -16.28 7.16
N ARG A 598 -14.80 -15.30 6.80
CA ARG A 598 -13.95 -15.36 5.61
C ARG A 598 -12.74 -16.27 5.86
N ILE A 599 -12.93 -17.57 5.69
CA ILE A 599 -11.88 -18.58 5.89
C ILE A 599 -11.00 -18.69 4.64
N ASN A 600 -9.70 -18.47 4.83
CA ASN A 600 -8.70 -18.68 3.80
C ASN A 600 -7.94 -20.00 3.99
N ASP A 601 -8.01 -20.64 5.15
CA ASP A 601 -7.28 -21.89 5.46
C ASP A 601 -8.11 -23.15 5.22
N HIS A 602 -8.70 -23.20 4.03
CA HIS A 602 -9.47 -24.33 3.53
C HIS A 602 -8.74 -25.04 2.40
N HIS A 603 -8.98 -26.34 2.30
CA HIS A 603 -8.37 -27.21 1.32
C HIS A 603 -9.41 -28.18 0.79
N LEU A 604 -9.47 -28.28 -0.54
CA LEU A 604 -10.38 -29.16 -1.26
C LEU A 604 -9.56 -30.28 -1.88
N THR A 605 -10.11 -31.47 -1.98
CA THR A 605 -9.47 -32.56 -2.72
C THR A 605 -9.52 -32.29 -4.22
N LEU A 606 -8.51 -32.79 -4.95
CA LEU A 606 -8.50 -32.73 -6.41
C LEU A 606 -9.72 -33.43 -7.03
N ALA A 607 -10.22 -34.49 -6.38
CA ALA A 607 -11.42 -35.21 -6.80
C ALA A 607 -12.68 -34.31 -6.74
N GLU A 608 -12.87 -33.58 -5.65
CA GLU A 608 -13.99 -32.63 -5.50
C GLU A 608 -13.93 -31.52 -6.55
N LYS A 609 -12.75 -30.95 -6.80
CA LYS A 609 -12.57 -29.91 -7.83
C LYS A 609 -12.88 -30.45 -9.23
N LYS A 610 -12.39 -31.64 -9.57
CA LYS A 610 -12.63 -32.29 -10.88
C LYS A 610 -14.11 -32.62 -11.08
N ALA A 611 -14.75 -33.23 -10.09
CA ALA A 611 -16.18 -33.57 -10.15
C ALA A 611 -17.05 -32.32 -10.35
N SER A 612 -16.78 -31.24 -9.61
CA SER A 612 -17.54 -30.00 -9.75
C SER A 612 -17.37 -29.33 -11.10
N ARG A 613 -16.20 -29.47 -11.76
CA ARG A 613 -15.97 -28.91 -13.10
C ARG A 613 -16.66 -29.71 -14.19
N MET A 614 -16.79 -31.04 -14.03
CA MET A 614 -17.54 -31.89 -14.96
C MET A 614 -19.03 -31.57 -14.94
N ASN A 615 -19.62 -31.40 -13.75
CA ASN A 615 -21.04 -31.09 -13.58
C ASN A 615 -21.51 -29.71 -14.11
N ILE A 616 -20.59 -28.82 -14.54
CA ILE A 616 -20.93 -27.54 -15.18
C ILE A 616 -20.97 -27.66 -16.71
N ASN A 617 -20.27 -28.67 -17.27
CA ASN A 617 -20.19 -28.89 -18.71
C ASN A 617 -21.29 -29.82 -19.24
N ASP A 618 -22.09 -30.40 -18.35
CA ASP A 618 -23.34 -31.12 -18.62
C ASP A 618 -24.54 -30.19 -18.33
#